data_AF-A0A924M829-F1
#
_entry.id   AF-A0A924M829-F1
#
_cell.length_a   1.000
_cell.length_b   1.000
_cell.length_c   1.000
_cell.angle_alpha   90.00
_cell.angle_beta   90.00
_cell.angle_gamma   90.00
#
_symmetry.space_group_name_H-M   'P 1'
#
loop_
_entity.id
_entity.type
_entity.pdbx_description
1 polymer ?
#
loop_
_entity_poly.entity_id
_entity_poly.type
_entity_poly.pdbx_seq_one_letter_code
_entity_poly.pdbx_strand_id
1 'polypeptide(L)' 'MQVAKWGNSLGVRLPMALVHQLGISEGDELVVLPATRRAGAAAVHVSREPSKIERLQAMRRHRGALPEGFKFDRDEANER' A
#
# COMPACT_ATOMS: atom_id res chain seq x y z
N MET A 1 -11.51 22.40 -6.70
CA MET A 1 -10.91 21.17 -7.28
C MET A 1 -11.53 20.95 -8.64
N GLN A 2 -10.72 20.64 -9.66
CA GLN A 2 -11.22 20.32 -10.99
C GLN A 2 -10.91 18.86 -11.29
N VAL A 3 -11.90 18.17 -11.86
CA VAL A 3 -11.71 16.87 -12.49
C VAL A 3 -11.19 17.14 -13.89
N ALA A 4 -10.09 16.49 -14.26
CA ALA A 4 -9.51 16.56 -15.59
C ALA A 4 -9.58 15.20 -16.28
N LYS A 5 -9.71 15.19 -17.60
CA LYS A 5 -9.64 13.96 -18.39
C LYS A 5 -8.17 13.57 -18.57
N TRP A 6 -7.85 12.32 -18.27
CA TRP A 6 -6.54 11.71 -18.54
C TRP A 6 -6.75 10.44 -19.36
N GLY A 7 -6.56 10.53 -20.68
CA GLY A 7 -6.89 9.43 -21.60
C GLY A 7 -8.37 9.03 -21.49
N ASN A 8 -8.62 7.76 -21.18
CA ASN A 8 -9.97 7.21 -20.95
C ASN A 8 -10.42 7.30 -19.47
N SER A 9 -9.64 7.96 -18.63
CA SER A 9 -9.87 8.06 -17.18
C SER A 9 -10.06 9.52 -16.73
N LEU A 10 -10.49 9.70 -15.48
CA LEU A 10 -10.60 11.00 -14.84
C LEU A 10 -9.55 11.12 -13.74
N GLY A 11 -8.91 12.28 -13.65
CA GLY A 11 -7.97 12.65 -12.60
C GLY A 11 -8.51 13.79 -11.75
N VAL A 12 -8.16 13.81 -10.47
CA VAL A 12 -8.45 14.90 -9.54
C VAL A 12 -7.16 15.50 -9.02
N ARG A 13 -7.11 16.82 -8.88
CA ARG A 13 -5.97 17.48 -8.22
C ARG A 13 -6.10 17.33 -6.71
N LEU A 14 -5.09 16.72 -6.09
CA LEU A 14 -4.96 16.66 -4.64
C LEU A 14 -4.24 17.93 -4.14
N PRO A 15 -4.72 18.59 -3.08
CA PRO A 15 -4.02 19.73 -2.48
C PRO A 15 -2.75 19.25 -1.81
N MET A 16 -1.72 20.10 -1.76
CA MET A 16 -0.42 19.77 -1.14
C MET A 16 -0.56 19.25 0.29
N ALA A 17 -1.48 19.81 1.09
CA ALA A 17 -1.74 19.35 2.44
C ALA A 17 -2.12 17.86 2.50
N LEU A 18 -2.95 17.38 1.57
CA LEU A 18 -3.32 15.96 1.49
C LEU A 18 -2.17 15.10 0.99
N VAL A 19 -1.41 15.60 0.02
CA VAL A 19 -0.21 14.91 -0.51
C VAL A 19 0.76 14.63 0.64
N HIS A 20 1.02 15.62 1.49
CA HIS A 20 1.88 15.47 2.67
C HIS A 20 1.28 14.54 3.73
N GLN A 21 -0.02 14.66 4.03
CA GLN A 21 -0.69 13.81 5.03
C GLN A 21 -0.72 12.33 4.62
N LEU A 22 -0.94 12.05 3.33
CA LEU A 22 -0.92 10.70 2.78
C LEU A 22 0.51 10.19 2.53
N GLY A 23 1.50 11.08 2.61
CA GLY A 23 2.90 10.75 2.35
C GLY A 23 3.16 10.26 0.92
N ILE A 24 2.38 10.75 -0.05
CA ILE A 24 2.47 10.31 -1.45
C ILE A 24 3.40 11.23 -2.23
N SER A 25 4.13 10.66 -3.17
CA SER A 25 5.03 11.37 -4.09
C SER A 25 4.77 10.97 -5.54
N GLU A 26 5.35 11.72 -6.47
CA GLU A 26 5.31 11.34 -7.88
C GLU A 26 5.96 9.95 -8.08
N GLY A 27 5.28 9.08 -8.82
CA GLY A 27 5.71 7.70 -9.06
C GLY A 27 5.17 6.67 -8.05
N ASP A 28 4.47 7.09 -7.00
CA ASP A 28 3.83 6.16 -6.06
C ASP A 28 2.61 5.49 -6.70
N GLU A 29 2.45 4.20 -6.43
CA GLU A 29 1.24 3.45 -6.77
C GLU A 29 0.19 3.63 -5.68
N LEU A 30 -1.01 4.04 -6.10
CA LEU A 30 -2.14 4.30 -5.21
C LEU A 30 -3.29 3.36 -5.54
N VAL A 31 -3.86 2.78 -4.49
CA VAL A 31 -5.12 2.04 -4.58
C VAL A 31 -6.25 2.96 -4.15
N VAL A 32 -7.24 3.13 -5.03
CA VAL A 32 -8.43 3.95 -4.80
C VAL A 32 -9.65 3.04 -4.77
N LEU A 33 -10.32 2.97 -3.61
CA LEU A 33 -11.51 2.15 -3.41
C LEU A 33 -12.73 3.02 -3.12
N PRO A 34 -13.94 2.62 -3.54
CA PRO A 34 -15.16 3.30 -3.14
C PRO A 34 -15.35 3.18 -1.63
N ALA A 35 -15.55 4.31 -0.95
CA ALA A 35 -15.87 4.32 0.46
C ALA A 35 -17.39 4.25 0.66
N THR A 36 -17.82 3.77 1.84
CA THR A 36 -19.23 3.84 2.23
C THR A 36 -19.70 5.30 2.18
N ARG A 37 -20.75 5.58 1.40
CA ARG A 37 -21.28 6.95 1.28
C ARG A 37 -21.66 7.48 2.67
N ARG A 38 -21.09 8.62 3.07
CA ARG A 38 -21.62 9.43 4.16
C ARG A 38 -22.53 10.50 3.58
N ALA A 39 -23.76 10.58 4.08
CA ALA A 39 -24.69 11.69 3.87
C ALA A 39 -24.86 12.14 2.40
N GLY A 40 -24.88 11.20 1.45
CA GLY A 40 -25.10 11.49 0.03
C GLY A 40 -23.88 12.02 -0.75
N ALA A 41 -22.73 12.21 -0.10
CA ALA A 41 -21.49 12.58 -0.77
C ALA A 41 -20.78 11.34 -1.33
N ALA A 42 -20.23 11.47 -2.55
CA ALA A 42 -19.30 10.49 -3.08
C ALA A 42 -18.00 10.53 -2.25
N ALA A 43 -17.52 9.36 -1.83
CA ALA A 43 -16.34 9.22 -1.01
C ALA A 43 -15.46 8.09 -1.55
N VAL A 44 -14.15 8.28 -1.47
CA VAL A 44 -13.15 7.29 -1.87
C VAL A 44 -12.12 7.13 -0.75
N HIS A 45 -11.64 5.91 -0.56
CA HIS A 45 -10.47 5.64 0.26
C HIS A 45 -9.24 5.56 -0.64
N VAL A 46 -8.20 6.29 -0.26
CA VAL A 46 -6.92 6.30 -0.96
C VAL A 46 -5.88 5.73 0.00
N SER A 47 -5.17 4.69 -0.44
CA SER A 47 -4.05 4.12 0.29
C SER A 47 -2.84 3.98 -0.63
N ARG A 48 -1.67 4.39 -0.13
CA ARG A 48 -0.39 4.12 -0.79
C ARG A 48 -0.04 2.65 -0.65
N GLU A 49 0.29 2.00 -1.76
CA GLU A 49 0.78 0.64 -1.70
C GLU A 49 2.25 0.64 -1.24
N PRO A 50 2.65 -0.14 -0.23
CA PRO A 50 4.03 -0.16 0.22
C PRO A 50 4.92 -0.73 -0.89
N SER A 51 6.02 -0.03 -1.14
CA SER A 51 7.05 -0.45 -2.08
C SER A 51 7.60 -1.84 -1.70
N LYS A 52 8.24 -2.52 -2.66
CA LYS A 52 8.88 -3.82 -2.41
C LYS A 52 9.86 -3.76 -1.23
N ILE A 53 10.63 -2.68 -1.14
CA ILE A 53 11.62 -2.48 -0.05
C ILE A 53 10.92 -2.27 1.28
N GLU A 54 9.89 -1.43 1.35
CA GLU A 54 9.12 -1.21 2.58
C GLU A 54 8.45 -2.50 3.06
N ARG A 55 7.91 -3.31 2.13
CA ARG A 55 7.37 -4.64 2.45
C ARG A 55 8.45 -5.56 3.04
N LEU A 56 9.62 -5.64 2.41
CA LEU A 56 10.75 -6.43 2.92
C LEU A 56 11.22 -5.94 4.31
N GLN A 57 11.27 -4.62 4.52
CA GLN A 57 11.62 -4.03 5.82
C GLN A 57 10.56 -4.35 6.88
N ALA A 58 9.28 -4.25 6.55
CA ALA A 58 8.19 -4.61 7.45
C ALA A 58 8.26 -6.09 7.85
N MET A 59 8.64 -7.00 6.93
CA MET A 59 8.85 -8.42 7.24
C MET A 59 10.00 -8.66 8.24
N ARG A 60 10.97 -7.74 8.36
CA ARG A 60 12.06 -7.89 9.33
C ARG A 60 11.57 -7.87 10.78
N ARG A 61 10.39 -7.29 11.07
CA ARG A 61 9.79 -7.34 12.42
C ARG A 61 9.47 -8.77 12.88
N HIS A 62 9.31 -9.69 11.93
CA HIS A 62 9.04 -11.10 12.19
C HIS A 62 10.32 -11.94 12.29
N ARG A 63 11.50 -11.32 12.18
CA ARG A 63 12.77 -12.00 12.47
C ARG A 63 12.87 -12.20 13.97
N GLY A 64 12.56 -13.41 14.44
CA GLY A 64 12.96 -13.88 15.76
C GLY A 64 14.42 -14.35 15.76
N ALA A 65 15.00 -14.48 16.95
CA ALA A 65 16.22 -15.26 17.10
C ALA A 65 15.87 -16.73 16.80
N LEU A 66 16.52 -17.30 15.78
CA LEU A 66 16.46 -18.74 15.56
C LEU A 66 17.29 -19.42 16.64
N PRO A 67 16.87 -20.60 17.15
CA PRO A 67 17.66 -21.37 18.10
C PRO A 67 19.07 -21.64 17.56
N GLU A 68 20.03 -21.80 18.46
CA GLU A 68 21.38 -22.21 18.09
C GLU A 68 21.31 -23.56 17.33
N GLY A 69 21.98 -23.62 16.18
CA GLY A 69 21.96 -24.80 15.31
C GLY A 69 20.70 -24.98 14.45
N PHE A 70 19.76 -24.02 14.46
CA PHE A 70 18.62 -24.08 13.55
C PHE A 70 19.07 -24.10 12.09
N LYS A 71 18.68 -25.16 11.38
CA LYS A 71 18.86 -25.30 9.94
C LYS A 71 17.48 -25.52 9.33
N PHE A 72 17.14 -24.70 8.34
CA PHE A 72 15.93 -24.92 7.56
C PHE A 72 16.18 -26.03 6.54
N ASP A 73 15.43 -27.13 6.65
CA ASP A 73 15.37 -28.18 5.63
C ASP A 73 14.03 -28.08 4.89
N ARG A 74 14.10 -28.00 3.57
CA ARG A 74 12.94 -27.81 2.71
C ARG A 74 12.17 -29.12 2.52
N ASP A 75 12.87 -30.23 2.43
CA ASP A 75 12.25 -31.51 2.11
C ASP A 75 11.49 -32.01 3.33
N GLU A 76 12.10 -31.94 4.52
CA GLU A 76 11.43 -32.19 5.82
C GLU A 76 10.15 -31.36 5.98
N ALA A 77 10.19 -30.07 5.65
CA ALA A 77 9.05 -29.17 5.80
C ALA A 77 7.89 -29.46 4.82
N ASN A 78 8.14 -30.18 3.73
CA ASN A 78 7.16 -30.50 2.69
C ASN A 78 6.68 -31.97 2.73
N GLU A 79 7.13 -32.77 3.70
CA GLU A 79 6.57 -34.09 3.97
C GLU A 79 5.15 -33.93 4.55
N ARG A 80 4.15 -33.97 3.68
CA ARG A 80 2.72 -34.01 4.01
C ARG A 80 2.02 -35.04 3.16
#